data_AF-A0A846P6D9-F1
#
_entry.id   AF-A0A846P6D9-F1
#
_cell.length_a   1.000
_cell.length_b   1.000
_cell.length_c   1.000
_cell.angle_alpha   90.00
_cell.angle_beta   90.00
_cell.angle_gamma   90.00
#
_symmetry.space_group_name_H-M   'P 1'
#
loop_
_entity.id
_entity.type
_entity.pdbx_description
1 polymer ?
#
loop_
_entity_poly.entity_id
_entity_poly.type
_entity_poly.pdbx_seq_one_letter_code
_entity_poly.pdbx_strand_id
1 'polypeptide(L)'
;MSGLSAIRASKVIFCCAICALFASLAVVPTGAAPGAVKDTLVSPCKYPAGLATDGKRLFLADWREATIFEIDPAKGTVINTHKAPTLKPHGMTFGNGMLYISDSHTGGIYALDLESGVVETTFQAPGSRALGLAWADNTLYILEGRSKKIYKVLPEDGTILSYFDVPDRSCTCMTHDGTYLWISNRIKDELYMVDPESGMVIGILDAPGPYAAGVAWKDGYLWNADFQRRTLYQLIVKDDVPYRLTDTRVARVEYYWALNNYGPGEVTDVAVNLAIPEKLPCQELLSDLDYSIAPMKITKDQWDQPCAVFDLGTIAPGSKAALTYSVNAKVSAIRYLIFPEATGTLDDIPKDIRKKYLADGTRYRTSSPYIQDTVKKIVGDEKNPYWIARKIYNYVIDRLHYEMIGGWDVPEVVLKRGSGSCSEYTFSFVSLCRAAGLPARYQGSIVVRGDDASIDEAFHRWAQIYLPGYGWVPVDANRGDSDSPVGQAKGIGELANRFLITTQSGGGSEYLAWSYNSFARYKMNGYCNVQEDNFGFWEPLQEEKAIPVSSMSGSGETCKPEPQAR
;
A
#
# COMPACT_ATOMS: atom_id res chain seq x y z
N MET A 1 -51.46 72.28 8.18
CA MET A 1 -52.14 71.65 9.34
C MET A 1 -52.14 70.14 9.13
N SER A 2 -51.70 69.38 10.16
CA SER A 2 -52.02 67.98 10.51
C SER A 2 -52.41 66.98 9.39
N GLY A 3 -51.88 65.76 9.29
CA GLY A 3 -51.03 64.98 10.17
C GLY A 3 -51.01 63.50 9.71
N LEU A 4 -49.90 62.83 10.05
CA LEU A 4 -49.60 61.39 10.18
C LEU A 4 -50.58 60.29 9.70
N SER A 5 -50.11 59.33 8.88
CA SER A 5 -49.64 57.97 9.29
C SER A 5 -49.09 57.24 8.04
N ALA A 6 -47.80 56.90 7.94
CA ALA A 6 -47.08 55.75 8.52
C ALA A 6 -47.52 54.37 7.97
N ILE A 7 -46.97 53.97 6.82
CA ILE A 7 -46.81 52.55 6.44
C ILE A 7 -45.33 52.32 6.10
N ARG A 8 -44.66 51.53 6.93
CA ARG A 8 -43.29 51.04 6.69
C ARG A 8 -43.34 49.93 5.64
N ALA A 9 -42.72 50.16 4.49
CA ALA A 9 -42.30 49.10 3.57
C ALA A 9 -40.79 48.89 3.76
N SER A 10 -40.41 47.87 4.55
CA SER A 10 -39.03 47.42 4.67
C SER A 10 -38.65 46.68 3.39
N LYS A 11 -37.77 47.28 2.59
CA LYS A 11 -37.12 46.60 1.45
C LYS A 11 -36.28 45.44 1.99
N VAL A 12 -36.68 44.22 1.68
CA VAL A 12 -35.83 43.03 1.79
C VAL A 12 -34.76 43.15 0.71
N ILE A 13 -33.53 43.44 1.11
CA ILE A 13 -32.35 43.38 0.25
C ILE A 13 -32.00 41.91 0.11
N PHE A 14 -32.26 41.35 -1.08
CA PHE A 14 -31.80 40.02 -1.46
C PHE A 14 -30.28 40.09 -1.68
N CYS A 15 -29.50 39.81 -0.63
CA CYS A 15 -28.06 39.66 -0.75
C CYS A 15 -27.79 38.25 -1.29
N CYS A 16 -27.74 38.11 -2.62
CA CYS A 16 -27.22 36.91 -3.27
C CYS A 16 -25.73 36.78 -2.92
N ALA A 17 -25.42 36.08 -1.84
CA ALA A 17 -24.09 35.53 -1.62
C ALA A 17 -23.91 34.39 -2.62
N ILE A 18 -23.20 34.67 -3.71
CA ILE A 18 -22.67 33.65 -4.61
C ILE A 18 -21.62 32.88 -3.81
N CYS A 19 -22.03 31.77 -3.19
CA CYS A 19 -21.11 30.73 -2.75
C CYS A 19 -20.48 30.14 -4.01
N ALA A 20 -19.29 30.61 -4.37
CA ALA A 20 -18.45 29.93 -5.34
C ALA A 20 -18.06 28.57 -4.75
N LEU A 21 -18.81 27.52 -5.11
CA LEU A 21 -18.33 26.16 -5.02
C LEU A 21 -17.11 26.08 -5.94
N PHE A 22 -15.91 26.12 -5.36
CA PHE A 22 -14.75 25.53 -6.01
C PHE A 22 -14.94 24.02 -5.99
N ALA A 23 -15.73 23.51 -6.94
CA ALA A 23 -15.59 22.13 -7.37
C ALA A 23 -14.19 22.04 -8.00
N SER A 24 -13.22 21.49 -7.27
CA SER A 24 -11.96 21.07 -7.86
C SER A 24 -12.32 20.05 -8.94
N LEU A 25 -12.30 20.47 -10.20
CA LEU A 25 -12.31 19.56 -11.33
C LEU A 25 -11.13 18.61 -11.11
N ALA A 26 -11.43 17.37 -10.72
CA ALA A 26 -10.42 16.33 -10.63
C ALA A 26 -9.87 16.15 -12.05
N VAL A 27 -8.67 16.67 -12.30
CA VAL A 27 -7.94 16.40 -13.52
C VAL A 27 -7.73 14.89 -13.52
N VAL A 28 -8.36 14.18 -14.45
CA VAL A 28 -8.10 12.76 -14.65
C VAL A 28 -6.66 12.67 -15.18
N PRO A 29 -5.73 12.05 -14.43
CA PRO A 29 -4.36 11.95 -14.90
C PRO A 29 -4.30 11.13 -16.19
N THR A 30 -3.60 11.66 -17.20
CA THR A 30 -3.47 11.05 -18.54
C THR A 30 -2.19 10.25 -18.72
N GLY A 31 -1.30 10.27 -17.72
CA GLY A 31 -0.04 9.53 -17.73
C GLY A 31 -0.20 8.04 -17.43
N ALA A 32 0.91 7.31 -17.50
CA ALA A 32 0.97 5.89 -17.20
C ALA A 32 1.15 5.63 -15.69
N ALA A 33 0.62 4.50 -15.22
CA ALA A 33 0.87 4.04 -13.85
C ALA A 33 2.34 3.59 -13.67
N PRO A 34 2.91 3.69 -12.47
CA PRO A 34 4.24 3.17 -12.19
C PRO A 34 4.33 1.65 -12.49
N GLY A 35 5.46 1.25 -13.08
CA GLY A 35 5.70 -0.10 -13.58
C GLY A 35 4.92 -0.44 -14.86
N ALA A 36 4.28 0.52 -15.53
CA ALA A 36 3.72 0.28 -16.86
C ALA A 36 4.85 -0.03 -17.86
N VAL A 37 4.61 -0.98 -18.76
CA VAL A 37 5.57 -1.33 -19.81
C VAL A 37 5.49 -0.27 -20.90
N LYS A 38 6.60 0.44 -21.12
CA LYS A 38 6.76 1.38 -22.24
C LYS A 38 7.09 0.65 -23.53
N ASP A 39 8.06 -0.27 -23.46
CA ASP A 39 8.57 -1.01 -24.60
C ASP A 39 9.11 -2.38 -24.19
N THR A 40 9.30 -3.27 -25.17
CA THR A 40 9.82 -4.63 -24.97
C THR A 40 10.81 -5.03 -26.05
N LEU A 41 11.88 -5.70 -25.64
CA LEU A 41 12.85 -6.33 -26.54
C LEU A 41 12.90 -7.85 -26.27
N VAL A 42 13.19 -8.62 -27.30
CA VAL A 42 13.43 -10.06 -27.15
C VAL A 42 14.84 -10.26 -26.60
N SER A 43 15.00 -11.10 -25.57
CA SER A 43 16.33 -11.47 -25.09
C SER A 43 17.08 -12.25 -26.18
N PRO A 44 18.34 -11.89 -26.48
CA PRO A 44 19.16 -12.63 -27.44
C PRO A 44 19.62 -13.99 -26.90
N CYS A 45 19.35 -14.29 -25.63
CA CYS A 45 19.87 -15.45 -24.93
C CYS A 45 18.78 -16.25 -24.20
N LYS A 46 19.09 -17.52 -23.90
CA LYS A 46 18.12 -18.46 -23.33
C LYS A 46 18.05 -18.39 -21.82
N TYR A 47 19.15 -18.02 -21.18
CA TYR A 47 19.29 -17.97 -19.72
C TYR A 47 19.76 -16.58 -19.28
N PRO A 48 18.94 -15.53 -19.49
CA PRO A 48 19.34 -14.18 -19.12
C PRO A 48 19.56 -14.08 -17.61
N ALA A 49 20.63 -13.40 -17.22
CA ALA A 49 20.92 -13.07 -15.82
C ALA A 49 21.12 -11.56 -15.71
N GLY A 50 22.34 -11.11 -15.42
CA GLY A 50 22.68 -9.71 -15.20
C GLY A 50 22.33 -8.84 -16.41
N LEU A 51 21.92 -7.62 -16.10
CA LEU A 51 21.69 -6.56 -17.06
C LEU A 51 22.46 -5.33 -16.57
N ALA A 52 23.20 -4.67 -17.44
CA ALA A 52 23.93 -3.45 -17.13
C ALA A 52 23.82 -2.44 -18.28
N THR A 53 24.26 -1.21 -18.06
CA THR A 53 24.34 -0.18 -19.11
C THR A 53 25.53 0.72 -18.88
N ASP A 54 26.20 1.11 -19.97
CA ASP A 54 27.21 2.17 -20.00
C ASP A 54 26.58 3.56 -20.24
N GLY A 55 25.25 3.67 -20.14
CA GLY A 55 24.46 4.85 -20.47
C GLY A 55 24.06 4.93 -21.96
N LYS A 56 24.69 4.16 -22.85
CA LYS A 56 24.38 4.15 -24.29
C LYS A 56 23.74 2.83 -24.73
N ARG A 57 24.28 1.72 -24.26
CA ARG A 57 23.96 0.34 -24.67
C ARG A 57 23.47 -0.45 -23.47
N LEU A 58 22.83 -1.58 -23.73
CA LEU A 58 22.53 -2.59 -22.71
C LEU A 58 23.49 -3.76 -22.84
N PHE A 59 23.86 -4.35 -21.69
CA PHE A 59 24.71 -5.54 -21.63
C PHE A 59 23.95 -6.62 -20.87
N LEU A 60 23.70 -7.76 -21.50
CA LEU A 60 22.97 -8.88 -20.92
C LEU A 60 23.84 -10.13 -20.86
N ALA A 61 23.95 -10.77 -19.70
CA ALA A 61 24.68 -12.02 -19.57
C ALA A 61 23.77 -13.23 -19.81
N ASP A 62 24.25 -14.22 -20.56
CA ASP A 62 23.73 -15.58 -20.50
C ASP A 62 24.48 -16.36 -19.42
N TRP A 63 23.75 -16.78 -18.40
CA TRP A 63 24.30 -17.47 -17.23
C TRP A 63 24.96 -18.81 -17.58
N ARG A 64 24.44 -19.51 -18.60
CA ARG A 64 24.89 -20.86 -18.96
C ARG A 64 26.04 -20.81 -19.96
N GLU A 65 25.91 -19.98 -20.99
CA GLU A 65 26.89 -19.91 -22.09
C GLU A 65 28.06 -18.96 -21.79
N ALA A 66 28.08 -18.34 -20.61
CA ALA A 66 29.13 -17.42 -20.16
C ALA A 66 29.46 -16.34 -21.23
N THR A 67 28.40 -15.80 -21.83
CA THR A 67 28.47 -14.83 -22.93
C THR A 67 27.74 -13.55 -22.52
N ILE A 68 28.31 -12.40 -22.84
CA ILE A 68 27.73 -11.09 -22.61
C ILE A 68 27.33 -10.51 -23.96
N PHE A 69 26.06 -10.15 -24.11
CA PHE A 69 25.48 -9.56 -25.32
C PHE A 69 25.41 -8.05 -25.15
N GLU A 70 26.01 -7.33 -26.08
CA GLU A 70 25.88 -5.89 -26.20
C GLU A 70 24.71 -5.58 -27.13
N ILE A 71 23.72 -4.83 -26.64
CA ILE A 71 22.41 -4.65 -27.28
C ILE A 71 22.14 -3.16 -27.52
N ASP A 72 21.67 -2.83 -28.72
CA ASP A 72 21.08 -1.53 -29.04
C ASP A 72 19.69 -1.43 -28.35
N PRO A 73 19.52 -0.57 -27.33
CA PRO A 73 18.25 -0.49 -26.60
C PRO A 73 17.09 0.06 -27.43
N ALA A 74 17.35 0.76 -28.54
CA ALA A 74 16.29 1.29 -29.40
C ALA A 74 15.76 0.25 -30.40
N LYS A 75 16.58 -0.75 -30.75
CA LYS A 75 16.26 -1.75 -31.78
C LYS A 75 16.16 -3.18 -31.27
N GLY A 76 16.75 -3.47 -30.11
CA GLY A 76 16.91 -4.83 -29.59
C GLY A 76 17.92 -5.69 -30.35
N THR A 77 18.67 -5.12 -31.28
CA THR A 77 19.68 -5.85 -32.05
C THR A 77 20.97 -6.01 -31.25
N VAL A 78 21.57 -7.20 -31.32
CA VAL A 78 22.91 -7.45 -30.78
C VAL A 78 23.94 -6.72 -31.63
N ILE A 79 24.71 -5.84 -31.02
CA ILE A 79 25.82 -5.08 -31.64
C ILE A 79 27.09 -5.91 -31.62
N ASN A 80 27.38 -6.55 -30.49
CA ASN A 80 28.60 -7.34 -30.27
C ASN A 80 28.38 -8.41 -29.20
N THR A 81 29.31 -9.36 -29.10
CA THR A 81 29.35 -10.35 -28.01
C THR A 81 30.73 -10.44 -27.38
N HIS A 82 30.74 -10.62 -26.07
CA HIS A 82 31.95 -10.72 -25.26
C HIS A 82 31.91 -12.03 -24.46
N LYS A 83 33.08 -12.63 -24.20
CA LYS A 83 33.16 -13.76 -23.27
C LYS A 83 33.14 -13.24 -21.84
N ALA A 84 32.33 -13.83 -20.98
CA ALA A 84 32.38 -13.52 -19.56
C ALA A 84 33.70 -14.04 -18.95
N PRO A 85 34.27 -13.34 -17.96
CA PRO A 85 35.49 -13.76 -17.25
C PRO A 85 35.24 -14.90 -16.25
N THR A 86 34.01 -15.40 -16.18
CA THR A 86 33.56 -16.48 -15.28
C THR A 86 32.62 -17.42 -16.04
N LEU A 87 32.52 -18.67 -15.57
CA LEU A 87 31.60 -19.69 -16.08
C LEU A 87 30.13 -19.49 -15.65
N LYS A 88 29.86 -18.68 -14.62
CA LYS A 88 28.51 -18.47 -14.08
C LYS A 88 28.23 -16.97 -13.82
N PRO A 89 28.34 -16.13 -14.86
CA PRO A 89 28.10 -14.70 -14.73
C PRO A 89 26.66 -14.47 -14.26
N HIS A 90 26.49 -13.63 -13.26
CA HIS A 90 25.18 -13.36 -12.69
C HIS A 90 24.92 -11.87 -12.57
N GLY A 91 25.46 -11.17 -11.59
CA GLY A 91 25.25 -9.73 -11.41
C GLY A 91 26.15 -8.94 -12.34
N MET A 92 25.65 -7.84 -12.88
CA MET A 92 26.45 -6.94 -13.71
C MET A 92 26.14 -5.48 -13.41
N THR A 93 27.17 -4.64 -13.44
CA THR A 93 27.02 -3.18 -13.39
C THR A 93 28.18 -2.50 -14.09
N PHE A 94 27.98 -1.27 -14.55
CA PHE A 94 29.01 -0.48 -15.23
C PHE A 94 29.47 0.64 -14.31
N GLY A 95 30.78 0.79 -14.15
CA GLY A 95 31.38 1.76 -13.24
C GLY A 95 32.84 1.99 -13.57
N ASN A 96 33.33 3.22 -13.41
CA ASN A 96 34.72 3.58 -13.69
C ASN A 96 35.26 3.10 -15.07
N GLY A 97 34.40 3.14 -16.10
CA GLY A 97 34.74 2.67 -17.45
C GLY A 97 34.76 1.15 -17.64
N MET A 98 34.52 0.36 -16.58
CA MET A 98 34.61 -1.10 -16.58
C MET A 98 33.23 -1.75 -16.42
N LEU A 99 33.08 -2.95 -16.97
CA LEU A 99 31.94 -3.82 -16.68
C LEU A 99 32.29 -4.74 -15.50
N TYR A 100 31.67 -4.51 -14.36
CA TYR A 100 31.79 -5.40 -13.19
C TYR A 100 30.83 -6.57 -13.32
N ILE A 101 31.33 -7.79 -13.12
CA ILE A 101 30.58 -9.04 -13.23
C ILE A 101 30.79 -9.89 -11.97
N SER A 102 29.71 -10.46 -11.42
CA SER A 102 29.79 -11.43 -10.31
C SER A 102 29.66 -12.86 -10.79
N ASP A 103 30.34 -13.77 -10.08
CA ASP A 103 30.18 -15.21 -10.22
C ASP A 103 29.29 -15.76 -9.10
N SER A 104 28.11 -16.25 -9.48
CA SER A 104 27.11 -16.78 -8.55
C SER A 104 27.48 -18.10 -7.85
N HIS A 105 28.61 -18.71 -8.21
CA HIS A 105 29.08 -19.98 -7.65
C HIS A 105 30.36 -19.83 -6.84
N THR A 106 31.31 -19.03 -7.31
CA THR A 106 32.59 -18.83 -6.62
C THR A 106 32.56 -17.62 -5.68
N GLY A 107 31.71 -16.62 -5.94
CA GLY A 107 31.73 -15.34 -5.24
C GLY A 107 32.73 -14.33 -5.80
N GLY A 108 33.47 -14.68 -6.86
CA GLY A 108 34.41 -13.77 -7.51
C GLY A 108 33.72 -12.58 -8.16
N ILE A 109 34.34 -11.41 -8.03
CA ILE A 109 33.99 -10.17 -8.72
C ILE A 109 35.11 -9.86 -9.72
N TYR A 110 34.74 -9.46 -10.93
CA TYR A 110 35.67 -9.19 -12.03
C TYR A 110 35.33 -7.83 -12.66
N ALA A 111 36.31 -6.94 -12.77
CA ALA A 111 36.20 -5.70 -13.52
C ALA A 111 36.79 -5.91 -14.92
N LEU A 112 35.92 -6.05 -15.93
CA LEU A 112 36.28 -6.33 -17.32
C LEU A 112 36.33 -5.03 -18.13
N ASP A 113 37.47 -4.79 -18.77
CA ASP A 113 37.59 -3.81 -19.84
C ASP A 113 37.04 -4.42 -21.14
N LEU A 114 35.95 -3.86 -21.66
CA LEU A 114 35.27 -4.41 -22.85
C LEU A 114 36.02 -4.14 -24.17
N GLU A 115 36.97 -3.21 -24.19
CA GLU A 115 37.71 -2.88 -25.42
C GLU A 115 38.87 -3.85 -25.63
N SER A 116 39.62 -4.12 -24.56
CA SER A 116 40.77 -5.03 -24.53
C SER A 116 40.39 -6.48 -24.21
N GLY A 117 39.26 -6.70 -23.52
CA GLY A 117 38.86 -8.01 -22.99
C GLY A 117 39.64 -8.44 -21.75
N VAL A 118 40.40 -7.54 -21.13
CA VAL A 118 41.25 -7.82 -19.95
C VAL A 118 40.47 -7.58 -18.66
N VAL A 119 40.67 -8.46 -17.68
CA VAL A 119 40.18 -8.24 -16.31
C VAL A 119 41.24 -7.44 -15.54
N GLU A 120 40.95 -6.18 -15.28
CA GLU A 120 41.87 -5.25 -14.60
C GLU A 120 41.91 -5.46 -13.08
N THR A 121 40.80 -5.90 -12.50
CA THR A 121 40.68 -6.10 -11.05
C THR A 121 39.81 -7.30 -10.75
N THR A 122 40.21 -8.08 -9.77
CA THR A 122 39.40 -9.18 -9.23
C THR A 122 39.57 -9.28 -7.72
N PHE A 123 38.46 -9.57 -7.04
CA PHE A 123 38.43 -9.83 -5.61
C PHE A 123 37.28 -10.78 -5.28
N GLN A 124 37.27 -11.30 -4.05
CA GLN A 124 36.17 -12.13 -3.57
C GLN A 124 35.13 -11.25 -2.89
N ALA A 125 33.86 -11.47 -3.21
CA ALA A 125 32.78 -10.88 -2.45
C ALA A 125 32.85 -11.34 -0.98
N PRO A 126 32.30 -10.57 -0.03
CA PRO A 126 32.28 -10.92 1.39
C PRO A 126 31.67 -12.31 1.71
N GLY A 127 30.81 -12.81 0.83
CA GLY A 127 30.26 -14.16 0.91
C GLY A 127 30.37 -14.92 -0.41
N SER A 128 30.11 -16.23 -0.38
CA SER A 128 30.41 -17.14 -1.49
C SER A 128 29.34 -17.19 -2.59
N ARG A 129 28.32 -16.31 -2.57
CA ARG A 129 27.24 -16.27 -3.57
C ARG A 129 26.86 -14.84 -3.92
N ALA A 130 27.76 -14.17 -4.65
CA ALA A 130 27.51 -12.84 -5.20
C ALA A 130 26.50 -12.90 -6.36
N LEU A 131 25.34 -12.27 -6.19
CA LEU A 131 24.23 -12.34 -7.14
C LEU A 131 24.04 -11.04 -7.91
N GLY A 132 23.81 -9.92 -7.25
CA GLY A 132 23.49 -8.64 -7.88
C GLY A 132 24.60 -7.63 -7.66
N LEU A 133 24.88 -6.78 -8.64
CA LEU A 133 25.85 -5.70 -8.54
C LEU A 133 25.19 -4.37 -8.90
N ALA A 134 25.53 -3.31 -8.20
CA ALA A 134 25.18 -1.94 -8.59
C ALA A 134 26.35 -0.99 -8.33
N TRP A 135 26.50 0.03 -9.17
CA TRP A 135 27.52 1.05 -9.01
C TRP A 135 26.88 2.37 -8.58
N ALA A 136 27.37 2.96 -7.49
CA ALA A 136 26.98 4.31 -7.07
C ALA A 136 28.10 4.97 -6.27
N ASP A 137 28.26 6.29 -6.43
CA ASP A 137 29.19 7.12 -5.65
C ASP A 137 30.64 6.58 -5.60
N ASN A 138 31.13 6.09 -6.75
CA ASN A 138 32.45 5.44 -6.88
C ASN A 138 32.64 4.21 -5.99
N THR A 139 31.55 3.57 -5.59
CA THR A 139 31.56 2.33 -4.79
C THR A 139 30.74 1.26 -5.49
N LEU A 140 31.04 0.01 -5.15
CA LEU A 140 30.30 -1.15 -5.64
C LEU A 140 29.38 -1.69 -4.54
N TYR A 141 28.13 -1.94 -4.89
CA TYR A 141 27.16 -2.64 -4.05
C TYR A 141 27.07 -4.10 -4.51
N ILE A 142 27.17 -5.03 -3.56
CA ILE A 142 27.14 -6.47 -3.81
C ILE A 142 25.99 -7.09 -3.02
N LEU A 143 24.99 -7.63 -3.73
CA LEU A 143 23.97 -8.48 -3.14
C LEU A 143 24.52 -9.89 -2.95
N GLU A 144 24.56 -10.35 -1.70
CA GLU A 144 25.08 -11.66 -1.36
C GLU A 144 23.96 -12.58 -0.84
N GLY A 145 23.75 -13.69 -1.56
CA GLY A 145 22.59 -14.55 -1.37
C GLY A 145 22.63 -15.44 -0.13
N ARG A 146 23.80 -15.73 0.46
CA ARG A 146 23.90 -16.60 1.64
C ARG A 146 23.77 -15.83 2.96
N SER A 147 24.55 -14.76 3.10
CA SER A 147 24.52 -13.82 4.24
C SER A 147 23.28 -12.93 4.22
N LYS A 148 22.58 -12.82 3.08
CA LYS A 148 21.35 -12.04 2.91
C LYS A 148 21.60 -10.56 3.19
N LYS A 149 22.76 -10.07 2.73
CA LYS A 149 23.19 -8.70 2.90
C LYS A 149 23.54 -8.07 1.57
N ILE A 150 23.43 -6.75 1.54
CA ILE A 150 23.98 -5.90 0.50
C ILE A 150 25.16 -5.19 1.11
N TYR A 151 26.35 -5.39 0.54
CA TYR A 151 27.58 -4.77 1.00
C TYR A 151 27.94 -3.61 0.08
N LYS A 152 28.24 -2.44 0.65
CA LYS A 152 28.93 -1.34 -0.04
C LYS A 152 30.42 -1.57 0.13
N VAL A 153 31.16 -1.67 -0.98
CA VAL A 153 32.59 -2.00 -0.98
C VAL A 153 33.40 -1.04 -1.83
N LEU A 154 34.69 -0.93 -1.51
CA LEU A 154 35.68 -0.34 -2.39
C LEU A 154 35.88 -1.24 -3.62
N PRO A 155 35.83 -0.68 -4.84
CA PRO A 155 35.92 -1.47 -6.06
C PRO A 155 37.32 -2.00 -6.37
N GLU A 156 38.36 -1.50 -5.70
CA GLU A 156 39.75 -1.90 -5.92
C GLU A 156 40.08 -3.27 -5.31
N ASP A 157 39.51 -3.57 -4.14
CA ASP A 157 39.89 -4.76 -3.36
C ASP A 157 38.72 -5.44 -2.64
N GLY A 158 37.51 -4.89 -2.72
CA GLY A 158 36.34 -5.42 -2.03
C GLY A 158 36.25 -5.06 -0.54
N THR A 159 37.06 -4.11 -0.05
CA THR A 159 36.99 -3.61 1.33
C THR A 159 35.57 -3.15 1.66
N ILE A 160 34.99 -3.72 2.72
CA ILE A 160 33.63 -3.42 3.15
C ILE A 160 33.58 -2.06 3.84
N LEU A 161 32.74 -1.17 3.32
CA LEU A 161 32.47 0.15 3.91
C LEU A 161 31.24 0.11 4.83
N SER A 162 30.17 -0.57 4.39
CA SER A 162 28.93 -0.75 5.15
C SER A 162 28.12 -1.92 4.60
N TYR A 163 27.07 -2.32 5.31
CA TYR A 163 26.11 -3.30 4.82
C TYR A 163 24.73 -3.11 5.46
N PHE A 164 23.70 -3.61 4.78
CA PHE A 164 22.34 -3.73 5.28
C PHE A 164 21.70 -5.03 4.77
N ASP A 165 20.56 -5.39 5.35
CA ASP A 165 19.86 -6.63 4.99
C ASP A 165 19.17 -6.50 3.63
N VAL A 166 19.14 -7.60 2.87
CA VAL A 166 18.39 -7.63 1.61
C VAL A 166 16.89 -7.43 1.87
N PRO A 167 16.14 -6.79 0.95
CA PRO A 167 14.69 -6.62 1.09
C PRO A 167 13.92 -7.92 1.32
N ASP A 168 14.35 -8.98 0.64
CA ASP A 168 13.78 -10.31 0.68
C ASP A 168 14.82 -11.37 0.27
N ARG A 169 14.62 -12.61 0.70
CA ARG A 169 15.59 -13.71 0.48
C ARG A 169 15.69 -14.15 -0.98
N SER A 170 14.72 -13.80 -1.81
CA SER A 170 14.68 -14.15 -3.23
C SER A 170 15.17 -13.03 -4.16
N CYS A 171 15.81 -11.99 -3.60
CA CYS A 171 16.44 -10.95 -4.40
C CYS A 171 17.68 -11.46 -5.16
N THR A 172 17.85 -11.00 -6.40
CA THR A 172 18.84 -11.57 -7.33
C THR A 172 19.73 -10.55 -8.01
N CYS A 173 19.18 -9.45 -8.53
CA CYS A 173 19.93 -8.46 -9.30
C CYS A 173 19.63 -7.05 -8.81
N MET A 174 20.54 -6.12 -9.10
CA MET A 174 20.46 -4.75 -8.63
C MET A 174 20.94 -3.77 -9.70
N THR A 175 20.49 -2.52 -9.60
CA THR A 175 21.02 -1.37 -10.34
C THR A 175 20.84 -0.11 -9.48
N HIS A 176 21.32 1.04 -9.94
CA HIS A 176 21.19 2.32 -9.26
C HIS A 176 20.65 3.37 -10.22
N ASP A 177 19.67 4.16 -9.79
CA ASP A 177 19.03 5.17 -10.65
C ASP A 177 19.65 6.58 -10.57
N GLY A 178 20.67 6.74 -9.71
CA GLY A 178 21.27 8.01 -9.35
C GLY A 178 20.91 8.48 -7.93
N THR A 179 19.88 7.91 -7.33
CA THR A 179 19.43 8.19 -5.94
C THR A 179 19.16 6.90 -5.15
N TYR A 180 18.45 5.96 -5.75
CA TYR A 180 18.00 4.71 -5.14
C TYR A 180 18.60 3.49 -5.81
N LEU A 181 18.74 2.43 -5.03
CA LEU A 181 19.00 1.09 -5.55
C LEU A 181 17.68 0.46 -6.00
N TRP A 182 17.71 -0.18 -7.17
CA TRP A 182 16.60 -0.98 -7.68
C TRP A 182 16.96 -2.45 -7.65
N ILE A 183 16.16 -3.26 -6.96
CA ILE A 183 16.49 -4.66 -6.65
C ILE A 183 15.38 -5.58 -7.16
N SER A 184 15.72 -6.59 -7.95
CA SER A 184 14.75 -7.58 -8.42
C SER A 184 14.53 -8.69 -7.41
N ASN A 185 13.27 -9.07 -7.18
CA ASN A 185 12.89 -10.31 -6.53
C ASN A 185 12.44 -11.33 -7.57
N ARG A 186 13.19 -12.43 -7.66
CA ARG A 186 12.94 -13.45 -8.68
C ARG A 186 11.67 -14.26 -8.43
N ILE A 187 11.26 -14.48 -7.18
CA ILE A 187 10.15 -15.42 -6.88
C ILE A 187 8.82 -14.69 -6.72
N LYS A 188 8.86 -13.47 -6.18
CA LYS A 188 7.66 -12.64 -6.01
C LYS A 188 7.29 -11.84 -7.25
N ASP A 189 8.16 -11.82 -8.26
CA ASP A 189 8.02 -10.98 -9.46
C ASP A 189 7.81 -9.51 -9.07
N GLU A 190 8.66 -9.01 -8.17
CA GLU A 190 8.62 -7.63 -7.66
C GLU A 190 9.98 -6.94 -7.89
N LEU A 191 9.97 -5.62 -8.01
CA LEU A 191 11.15 -4.76 -8.12
C LEU A 191 11.08 -3.73 -6.97
N TYR A 192 12.15 -3.62 -6.19
CA TYR A 192 12.17 -2.81 -4.97
C TYR A 192 13.06 -1.59 -5.16
N MET A 193 12.52 -0.41 -4.85
CA MET A 193 13.27 0.83 -4.72
C MET A 193 13.77 0.95 -3.27
N VAL A 194 15.09 1.04 -3.09
CA VAL A 194 15.76 0.92 -1.80
C VAL A 194 16.66 2.11 -1.56
N ASP A 195 16.56 2.68 -0.36
CA ASP A 195 17.47 3.71 0.12
C ASP A 195 18.88 3.12 0.32
N PRO A 196 19.92 3.61 -0.37
CA PRO A 196 21.26 3.03 -0.31
C PRO A 196 21.97 3.23 1.04
N GLU A 197 21.54 4.21 1.84
CA GLU A 197 22.14 4.51 3.13
C GLU A 197 21.61 3.61 4.23
N SER A 198 20.29 3.42 4.31
CA SER A 198 19.66 2.67 5.38
C SER A 198 19.23 1.24 5.00
N GLY A 199 19.16 0.93 3.71
CA GLY A 199 18.58 -0.32 3.21
C GLY A 199 17.05 -0.40 3.31
N MET A 200 16.37 0.70 3.61
CA MET A 200 14.90 0.71 3.68
C MET A 200 14.30 0.57 2.29
N VAL A 201 13.30 -0.30 2.16
CA VAL A 201 12.48 -0.36 0.95
C VAL A 201 11.50 0.82 1.00
N ILE A 202 11.57 1.66 -0.02
CA ILE A 202 10.80 2.90 -0.18
C ILE A 202 9.61 2.68 -1.13
N GLY A 203 9.81 1.86 -2.17
CA GLY A 203 8.81 1.61 -3.20
C GLY A 203 8.87 0.18 -3.73
N ILE A 204 7.74 -0.30 -4.24
CA ILE A 204 7.60 -1.64 -4.81
C ILE A 204 6.88 -1.51 -6.16
N LEU A 205 7.42 -2.15 -7.19
CA LEU A 205 6.78 -2.35 -8.49
C LEU A 205 6.62 -3.84 -8.75
N ASP A 206 5.65 -4.21 -9.58
CA ASP A 206 5.56 -5.57 -10.10
C ASP A 206 6.47 -5.70 -11.32
N ALA A 207 7.23 -6.80 -11.40
CA ALA A 207 7.92 -7.17 -12.62
C ALA A 207 6.86 -7.62 -13.66
N PRO A 208 6.94 -7.19 -14.94
CA PRO A 208 5.92 -7.55 -15.92
C PRO A 208 5.88 -9.03 -16.30
N GLY A 209 6.95 -9.76 -16.00
CA GLY A 209 7.14 -11.15 -16.36
C GLY A 209 7.77 -11.98 -15.23
N PRO A 210 7.58 -13.31 -15.29
CA PRO A 210 8.09 -14.24 -14.29
C PRO A 210 9.62 -14.28 -14.21
N TYR A 211 10.11 -14.44 -12.98
CA TYR A 211 11.52 -14.63 -12.66
C TYR A 211 12.40 -13.48 -13.14
N ALA A 212 12.15 -12.29 -12.58
CA ALA A 212 13.00 -11.11 -12.79
C ALA A 212 14.49 -11.47 -12.55
N ALA A 213 15.27 -11.39 -13.63
CA ALA A 213 16.61 -11.95 -13.72
C ALA A 213 17.71 -10.90 -13.76
N GLY A 214 17.45 -9.73 -14.35
CA GLY A 214 18.40 -8.62 -14.46
C GLY A 214 17.68 -7.28 -14.44
N VAL A 215 18.35 -6.23 -13.96
CA VAL A 215 17.82 -4.86 -13.93
C VAL A 215 18.90 -3.86 -14.32
N ALA A 216 18.53 -2.81 -15.04
CA ALA A 216 19.42 -1.69 -15.37
C ALA A 216 18.63 -0.37 -15.42
N TRP A 217 19.25 0.73 -15.02
CA TRP A 217 18.64 2.05 -15.14
C TRP A 217 19.18 2.80 -16.36
N LYS A 218 18.31 3.19 -17.29
CA LYS A 218 18.72 3.94 -18.48
C LYS A 218 17.66 4.96 -18.91
N ASP A 219 18.10 6.20 -19.13
CA ASP A 219 17.29 7.31 -19.63
C ASP A 219 16.00 7.58 -18.83
N GLY A 220 16.04 7.41 -17.50
CA GLY A 220 14.87 7.58 -16.63
C GLY A 220 13.89 6.40 -16.63
N TYR A 221 14.26 5.28 -17.25
CA TYR A 221 13.48 4.05 -17.26
C TYR A 221 14.22 2.92 -16.57
N LEU A 222 13.46 2.10 -15.85
CA LEU A 222 13.97 0.85 -15.30
C LEU A 222 13.79 -0.25 -16.33
N TRP A 223 14.89 -0.87 -16.72
CA TRP A 223 14.89 -2.06 -17.57
C TRP A 223 14.89 -3.30 -16.71
N ASN A 224 14.07 -4.29 -17.07
CA ASN A 224 14.01 -5.59 -16.42
C ASN A 224 14.10 -6.72 -17.43
N ALA A 225 15.07 -7.62 -17.25
CA ALA A 225 15.15 -8.87 -17.98
C ALA A 225 14.36 -9.97 -17.26
N ASP A 226 13.46 -10.60 -17.98
CA ASP A 226 12.69 -11.77 -17.54
C ASP A 226 13.37 -13.06 -18.01
N PHE A 227 13.42 -14.06 -17.13
CA PHE A 227 14.06 -15.34 -17.41
C PHE A 227 13.24 -16.29 -18.30
N GLN A 228 11.93 -16.38 -18.07
CA GLN A 228 11.11 -17.45 -18.64
C GLN A 228 10.53 -17.08 -20.00
N ARG A 229 9.94 -15.89 -20.14
CA ARG A 229 9.47 -15.30 -21.39
C ARG A 229 10.62 -14.80 -22.26
N ARG A 230 11.80 -14.57 -21.67
CA ARG A 230 13.01 -14.09 -22.37
C ARG A 230 12.76 -12.74 -23.01
N THR A 231 12.30 -11.80 -22.20
CA THR A 231 11.92 -10.46 -22.64
C THR A 231 12.62 -9.43 -21.77
N LEU A 232 13.10 -8.35 -22.38
CA LEU A 232 13.57 -7.17 -21.67
C LEU A 232 12.43 -6.16 -21.72
N TYR A 233 11.98 -5.70 -20.57
CA TYR A 233 10.91 -4.72 -20.43
C TYR A 233 11.52 -3.37 -20.06
N GLN A 234 11.14 -2.31 -20.76
CA GLN A 234 11.41 -0.93 -20.36
C GLN A 234 10.20 -0.42 -19.56
N LEU A 235 10.41 -0.07 -18.29
CA LEU A 235 9.34 0.31 -17.36
C LEU A 235 9.30 1.81 -17.13
N ILE A 236 8.08 2.35 -17.14
CA ILE A 236 7.79 3.71 -16.70
C ILE A 236 7.78 3.71 -15.18
N VAL A 237 8.67 4.48 -14.58
CA VAL A 237 8.78 4.57 -13.13
C VAL A 237 8.10 5.83 -12.60
N LYS A 238 8.23 6.95 -13.31
CA LYS A 238 7.67 8.25 -12.91
C LYS A 238 6.90 8.88 -14.07
N ASP A 239 5.66 9.25 -13.82
CA ASP A 239 4.73 9.91 -14.74
C ASP A 239 3.60 10.59 -13.93
N ASP A 240 2.52 11.05 -14.57
CA ASP A 240 1.41 11.78 -13.92
C ASP A 240 0.58 10.96 -12.92
N VAL A 241 0.55 9.63 -13.05
CA VAL A 241 -0.21 8.76 -12.14
C VAL A 241 0.72 8.26 -11.03
N PRO A 242 0.45 8.56 -9.74
CA PRO A 242 1.37 8.22 -8.65
C PRO A 242 1.21 6.80 -8.10
N TYR A 243 0.24 6.04 -8.59
CA TYR A 243 -0.10 4.70 -8.11
C TYR A 243 -0.49 3.75 -9.24
N ARG A 244 -0.43 2.46 -8.94
CA ARG A 244 -0.94 1.38 -9.79
C ARG A 244 -2.14 0.73 -9.14
N LEU A 245 -3.13 0.36 -9.96
CA LEU A 245 -4.26 -0.47 -9.56
C LEU A 245 -4.10 -1.88 -10.14
N THR A 246 -4.30 -2.90 -9.31
CA THR A 246 -4.22 -4.31 -9.70
C THR A 246 -5.34 -5.12 -9.05
N ASP A 247 -5.43 -6.41 -9.39
CA ASP A 247 -6.28 -7.40 -8.72
C ASP A 247 -7.71 -6.89 -8.49
N THR A 248 -8.34 -6.37 -9.53
CA THR A 248 -9.68 -5.79 -9.37
C THR A 248 -10.71 -6.89 -9.18
N ARG A 249 -11.60 -6.72 -8.19
CA ARG A 249 -12.77 -7.56 -7.99
C ARG A 249 -14.04 -6.75 -7.98
N VAL A 250 -15.16 -7.41 -8.27
CA VAL A 250 -16.50 -6.86 -8.16
C VAL A 250 -17.28 -7.74 -7.19
N ALA A 251 -17.94 -7.13 -6.22
CA ALA A 251 -18.69 -7.83 -5.19
C ALA A 251 -19.92 -7.02 -4.79
N ARG A 252 -20.96 -7.73 -4.35
CA ARG A 252 -22.03 -7.18 -3.54
C ARG A 252 -21.55 -7.24 -2.10
N VAL A 253 -21.56 -6.11 -1.43
CA VAL A 253 -21.16 -5.99 -0.03
C VAL A 253 -22.37 -5.53 0.76
N GLU A 254 -22.73 -6.30 1.77
CA GLU A 254 -23.81 -5.96 2.70
C GLU A 254 -23.22 -5.66 4.07
N TYR A 255 -23.66 -4.55 4.66
CA TYR A 255 -23.41 -4.26 6.07
C TYR A 255 -24.68 -4.52 6.87
N TYR A 256 -24.53 -5.27 7.96
CA TYR A 256 -25.60 -5.62 8.88
C TYR A 256 -25.27 -5.09 10.27
N TRP A 257 -26.20 -4.34 10.85
CA TRP A 257 -26.21 -3.95 12.27
C TRP A 257 -27.47 -4.50 12.92
N ALA A 258 -27.36 -4.99 14.15
CA ALA A 258 -28.52 -5.34 14.96
C ALA A 258 -28.31 -5.04 16.45
N LEU A 259 -29.43 -4.82 17.13
CA LEU A 259 -29.50 -4.71 18.58
C LEU A 259 -30.56 -5.67 19.11
N ASN A 260 -30.13 -6.59 19.95
CA ASN A 260 -30.98 -7.55 20.65
C ASN A 260 -31.16 -7.09 22.10
N ASN A 261 -32.40 -7.03 22.60
CA ASN A 261 -32.69 -6.79 24.00
C ASN A 261 -33.20 -8.09 24.64
N TYR A 262 -32.33 -8.81 25.33
CA TYR A 262 -32.67 -10.02 26.09
C TYR A 262 -33.23 -9.72 27.49
N GLY A 263 -33.27 -8.45 27.89
CA GLY A 263 -33.74 -8.04 29.21
C GLY A 263 -35.26 -7.80 29.27
N PRO A 264 -35.85 -7.79 30.48
CA PRO A 264 -37.24 -7.45 30.72
C PRO A 264 -37.56 -5.94 30.63
N GLY A 265 -36.55 -5.07 30.64
CA GLY A 265 -36.70 -3.62 30.47
C GLY A 265 -36.77 -3.17 29.01
N GLU A 266 -37.12 -1.91 28.76
CA GLU A 266 -37.28 -1.34 27.41
C GLU A 266 -36.04 -0.54 27.00
N VAL A 267 -35.62 -0.70 25.73
CA VAL A 267 -34.59 0.15 25.12
C VAL A 267 -35.29 1.22 24.30
N THR A 268 -35.08 2.49 24.64
CA THR A 268 -35.79 3.65 24.05
C THR A 268 -34.82 4.60 23.37
N ASP A 269 -35.35 5.53 22.57
CA ASP A 269 -34.57 6.52 21.81
C ASP A 269 -33.44 5.89 20.98
N VAL A 270 -33.73 4.76 20.32
CA VAL A 270 -32.73 4.00 19.56
C VAL A 270 -32.40 4.72 18.26
N ALA A 271 -31.30 5.46 18.27
CA ALA A 271 -30.74 6.13 17.10
C ALA A 271 -29.51 5.38 16.61
N VAL A 272 -29.46 5.06 15.32
CA VAL A 272 -28.35 4.34 14.69
C VAL A 272 -27.84 5.15 13.52
N ASN A 273 -26.52 5.29 13.42
CA ASN A 273 -25.88 5.91 12.26
C ASN A 273 -25.00 4.89 11.56
N LEU A 274 -25.10 4.80 10.23
CA LEU A 274 -24.27 3.95 9.38
C LEU A 274 -23.34 4.81 8.53
N ALA A 275 -22.09 4.42 8.40
CA ALA A 275 -21.13 5.05 7.50
C ALA A 275 -21.48 4.72 6.04
N ILE A 276 -21.39 5.71 5.16
CA ILE A 276 -21.66 5.52 3.72
C ILE A 276 -20.31 5.49 2.98
N PRO A 277 -20.00 4.43 2.21
CA PRO A 277 -18.80 4.39 1.39
C PRO A 277 -18.86 5.45 0.29
N GLU A 278 -17.70 5.91 -0.17
CA GLU A 278 -17.58 6.88 -1.26
C GLU A 278 -16.72 6.33 -2.40
N LYS A 279 -16.73 7.03 -3.54
CA LYS A 279 -15.81 6.77 -4.66
C LYS A 279 -14.39 7.17 -4.27
N LEU A 280 -13.43 6.28 -4.52
CA LEU A 280 -12.00 6.47 -4.26
C LEU A 280 -11.18 5.94 -5.45
N PRO A 281 -9.89 6.26 -5.56
CA PRO A 281 -9.03 5.69 -6.59
C PRO A 281 -9.10 4.16 -6.72
N CYS A 282 -9.20 3.44 -5.59
CA CYS A 282 -9.24 1.98 -5.55
C CYS A 282 -10.64 1.40 -5.35
N GLN A 283 -11.70 2.22 -5.38
CA GLN A 283 -13.06 1.82 -5.07
C GLN A 283 -14.10 2.61 -5.87
N GLU A 284 -14.97 1.92 -6.57
CA GLU A 284 -16.12 2.49 -7.28
C GLU A 284 -17.41 1.80 -6.84
N LEU A 285 -18.44 2.59 -6.54
CA LEU A 285 -19.78 2.08 -6.26
C LEU A 285 -20.52 1.91 -7.58
N LEU A 286 -21.00 0.70 -7.83
CA LEU A 286 -21.68 0.30 -9.07
C LEU A 286 -23.21 0.33 -8.94
N SER A 287 -23.72 0.54 -7.73
CA SER A 287 -25.13 0.74 -7.45
C SER A 287 -25.31 1.83 -6.39
N ASP A 288 -26.52 2.35 -6.28
CA ASP A 288 -26.94 3.03 -5.06
C ASP A 288 -26.95 2.03 -3.88
N LEU A 289 -26.91 2.57 -2.66
CA LEU A 289 -27.09 1.76 -1.46
C LEU A 289 -28.56 1.33 -1.33
N ASP A 290 -28.78 0.02 -1.27
CA ASP A 290 -30.08 -0.58 -1.02
C ASP A 290 -30.24 -0.86 0.48
N TYR A 291 -31.10 -0.09 1.15
CA TYR A 291 -31.30 -0.17 2.60
C TYR A 291 -32.52 -1.00 2.95
N SER A 292 -32.45 -1.81 4.02
CA SER A 292 -33.63 -2.53 4.54
C SER A 292 -34.75 -1.60 5.02
N ILE A 293 -34.38 -0.40 5.48
CA ILE A 293 -35.27 0.68 5.88
C ILE A 293 -34.65 1.97 5.35
N ALA A 294 -35.45 2.89 4.79
CA ALA A 294 -34.91 4.17 4.31
C ALA A 294 -34.39 5.02 5.48
N PRO A 295 -33.20 5.67 5.35
CA PRO A 295 -32.69 6.54 6.39
C PRO A 295 -33.57 7.78 6.54
N MET A 296 -33.71 8.28 7.77
CA MET A 296 -34.42 9.55 8.02
C MET A 296 -33.71 10.72 7.34
N LYS A 297 -32.37 10.69 7.34
CA LYS A 297 -31.55 11.64 6.61
C LYS A 297 -30.20 11.05 6.25
N ILE A 298 -29.64 11.54 5.16
CA ILE A 298 -28.23 11.40 4.84
C ILE A 298 -27.56 12.75 5.13
N THR A 299 -26.45 12.74 5.82
CA THR A 299 -25.74 13.94 6.26
C THR A 299 -24.23 13.71 6.25
N LYS A 300 -23.44 14.75 6.51
CA LYS A 300 -22.00 14.65 6.66
C LYS A 300 -21.61 15.09 8.06
N ASP A 301 -20.64 14.41 8.65
CA ASP A 301 -20.05 14.85 9.91
C ASP A 301 -19.03 15.99 9.70
N GLN A 302 -18.39 16.44 10.76
CA GLN A 302 -17.38 17.51 10.70
C GLN A 302 -16.12 17.14 9.89
N TRP A 303 -15.93 15.86 9.56
CA TRP A 303 -14.83 15.34 8.74
C TRP A 303 -15.21 15.19 7.26
N ASP A 304 -16.42 15.61 6.89
CA ASP A 304 -17.07 15.40 5.58
C ASP A 304 -17.45 13.94 5.30
N GLN A 305 -17.43 13.06 6.31
CA GLN A 305 -17.82 11.66 6.17
C GLN A 305 -19.35 11.55 6.04
N PRO A 306 -19.87 11.01 4.92
CA PRO A 306 -21.29 10.78 4.78
C PRO A 306 -21.80 9.68 5.72
N CYS A 307 -22.94 9.96 6.35
CA CYS A 307 -23.60 9.07 7.32
C CYS A 307 -25.10 9.00 7.02
N ALA A 308 -25.65 7.78 7.08
CA ALA A 308 -27.08 7.52 7.07
C ALA A 308 -27.60 7.47 8.51
N VAL A 309 -28.64 8.25 8.84
CA VAL A 309 -29.18 8.39 10.19
C VAL A 309 -30.55 7.73 10.29
N PHE A 310 -30.73 6.87 11.28
CA PHE A 310 -31.93 6.12 11.56
C PHE A 310 -32.44 6.38 12.98
N ASP A 311 -33.75 6.42 13.12
CA ASP A 311 -34.44 6.37 14.42
C ASP A 311 -35.36 5.15 14.39
N LEU A 312 -35.07 4.21 15.28
CA LEU A 312 -35.78 2.94 15.43
C LEU A 312 -36.76 2.98 16.61
N GLY A 313 -36.87 4.12 17.30
CA GLY A 313 -37.78 4.32 18.42
C GLY A 313 -37.46 3.40 19.61
N THR A 314 -38.39 2.51 19.94
CA THR A 314 -38.32 1.64 21.12
C THR A 314 -38.19 0.17 20.72
N ILE A 315 -37.27 -0.53 21.36
CA ILE A 315 -37.09 -1.98 21.25
C ILE A 315 -37.62 -2.60 22.54
N ALA A 316 -38.74 -3.31 22.39
CA ALA A 316 -39.45 -3.98 23.47
C ALA A 316 -38.59 -5.09 24.13
N PRO A 317 -38.97 -5.55 25.33
CA PRO A 317 -38.33 -6.68 25.98
C PRO A 317 -38.33 -7.93 25.10
N GLY A 318 -37.22 -8.68 25.08
CA GLY A 318 -37.07 -9.90 24.28
C GLY A 318 -37.05 -9.70 22.77
N SER A 319 -37.00 -8.45 22.28
CA SER A 319 -37.10 -8.11 20.86
C SER A 319 -35.76 -7.72 20.24
N LYS A 320 -35.74 -7.64 18.91
CA LYS A 320 -34.57 -7.29 18.09
C LYS A 320 -34.93 -6.21 17.08
N ALA A 321 -34.02 -5.28 16.84
CA ALA A 321 -34.03 -4.43 15.66
C ALA A 321 -32.78 -4.70 14.81
N ALA A 322 -32.90 -4.54 13.49
CA ALA A 322 -31.79 -4.70 12.57
C ALA A 322 -31.89 -3.71 11.41
N LEU A 323 -30.74 -3.30 10.91
CA LEU A 323 -30.57 -2.44 9.74
C LEU A 323 -29.54 -3.06 8.82
N THR A 324 -29.82 -3.04 7.53
CA THR A 324 -28.85 -3.41 6.51
C THR A 324 -28.77 -2.36 5.43
N TYR A 325 -27.59 -2.25 4.82
CA TYR A 325 -27.50 -1.74 3.46
C TYR A 325 -26.65 -2.70 2.62
N SER A 326 -26.96 -2.82 1.33
CA SER A 326 -26.10 -3.50 0.38
C SER A 326 -25.70 -2.59 -0.78
N VAL A 327 -24.50 -2.81 -1.32
CA VAL A 327 -23.98 -2.06 -2.46
C VAL A 327 -23.12 -2.97 -3.33
N ASN A 328 -23.26 -2.85 -4.64
CA ASN A 328 -22.34 -3.47 -5.58
C ASN A 328 -21.13 -2.54 -5.72
N ALA A 329 -19.93 -3.06 -5.51
CA ALA A 329 -18.72 -2.26 -5.56
C ALA A 329 -17.62 -2.97 -6.37
N LYS A 330 -16.84 -2.16 -7.08
CA LYS A 330 -15.58 -2.56 -7.70
C LYS A 330 -14.44 -2.08 -6.81
N VAL A 331 -13.61 -2.99 -6.33
CA VAL A 331 -12.46 -2.67 -5.47
C VAL A 331 -11.18 -3.25 -6.06
N SER A 332 -10.10 -2.47 -6.01
CA SER A 332 -8.80 -2.82 -6.57
C SER A 332 -7.73 -2.75 -5.48
N ALA A 333 -6.67 -3.55 -5.62
CA ALA A 333 -5.45 -3.29 -4.89
C ALA A 333 -4.86 -1.99 -5.43
N ILE A 334 -4.27 -1.18 -4.55
CA ILE A 334 -3.61 0.07 -4.90
C ILE A 334 -2.23 0.11 -4.29
N ARG A 335 -1.24 0.51 -5.09
CA ARG A 335 0.13 0.70 -4.64
C ARG A 335 0.71 2.00 -5.19
N TYR A 336 1.09 2.90 -4.31
CA TYR A 336 1.78 4.14 -4.66
C TYR A 336 3.27 3.90 -4.87
N LEU A 337 3.87 4.61 -5.83
CA LEU A 337 5.32 4.76 -5.91
C LEU A 337 5.69 6.18 -5.48
N ILE A 338 6.13 6.29 -4.22
CA ILE A 338 6.39 7.59 -3.58
C ILE A 338 7.88 7.88 -3.65
N PHE A 339 8.21 9.03 -4.21
CA PHE A 339 9.54 9.60 -4.23
C PHE A 339 9.65 10.61 -3.09
N PRO A 340 10.39 10.31 -2.00
CA PRO A 340 10.53 11.21 -0.86
C PRO A 340 10.84 12.66 -1.24
N GLU A 341 11.77 12.86 -2.18
CA GLU A 341 12.18 14.17 -2.68
C GLU A 341 11.07 14.94 -3.41
N ALA A 342 10.04 14.25 -3.91
CA ALA A 342 8.88 14.86 -4.56
C ALA A 342 7.77 15.27 -3.57
N THR A 343 7.93 14.98 -2.27
CA THR A 343 6.90 15.29 -1.25
C THR A 343 7.06 16.66 -0.59
N GLY A 344 8.04 17.47 -1.02
CA GLY A 344 8.23 18.83 -0.55
C GLY A 344 8.39 18.93 0.97
N THR A 345 7.67 19.87 1.58
CA THR A 345 7.69 20.19 3.00
C THR A 345 6.26 20.22 3.58
N LEU A 346 6.15 20.26 4.91
CA LEU A 346 4.85 20.44 5.59
C LEU A 346 4.15 21.75 5.18
N ASP A 347 4.91 22.78 4.77
CA ASP A 347 4.37 24.07 4.37
C ASP A 347 3.65 24.04 3.01
N ASP A 348 3.98 23.05 2.17
CA ASP A 348 3.35 22.83 0.86
C ASP A 348 1.97 22.17 0.97
N ILE A 349 1.62 21.65 2.15
CA ILE A 349 0.30 21.05 2.40
C ILE A 349 -0.79 22.14 2.46
N PRO A 350 -1.93 22.00 1.77
CA PRO A 350 -2.99 23.01 1.78
C PRO A 350 -3.44 23.41 3.19
N LYS A 351 -3.64 24.72 3.41
CA LYS A 351 -3.94 25.30 4.73
C LYS A 351 -5.23 24.75 5.36
N ASP A 352 -6.24 24.49 4.54
CA ASP A 352 -7.51 23.89 4.93
C ASP A 352 -7.32 22.43 5.39
N ILE A 353 -6.51 21.65 4.68
CA ILE A 353 -6.12 20.29 5.08
C ILE A 353 -5.35 20.31 6.39
N ARG A 354 -4.35 21.19 6.55
CA ARG A 354 -3.61 21.35 7.80
C ARG A 354 -4.53 21.73 8.95
N LYS A 355 -5.37 22.76 8.77
CA LYS A 355 -6.29 23.24 9.81
C LYS A 355 -7.24 22.13 10.26
N LYS A 356 -7.78 21.35 9.33
CA LYS A 356 -8.74 20.28 9.63
C LYS A 356 -8.04 19.08 10.27
N TYR A 357 -6.97 18.58 9.67
CA TYR A 357 -6.39 17.27 10.01
C TYR A 357 -5.12 17.33 10.88
N LEU A 358 -4.78 18.51 11.43
CA LEU A 358 -3.87 18.64 12.58
C LEU A 358 -4.62 18.84 13.90
N ALA A 359 -5.95 18.96 13.86
CA ALA A 359 -6.75 19.15 15.06
C ALA A 359 -6.54 18.00 16.06
N ASP A 360 -6.38 18.35 17.35
CA ASP A 360 -6.38 17.37 18.43
C ASP A 360 -7.81 16.84 18.67
N GLY A 361 -7.92 15.70 19.33
CA GLY A 361 -9.20 15.08 19.66
C GLY A 361 -9.09 14.28 20.95
N THR A 362 -10.25 13.94 21.54
CA THR A 362 -10.34 13.28 22.85
C THR A 362 -9.49 12.01 22.97
N ARG A 363 -9.30 11.29 21.86
CA ARG A 363 -8.52 10.05 21.81
C ARG A 363 -7.08 10.23 21.32
N TYR A 364 -6.77 11.25 20.51
CA TYR A 364 -5.41 11.43 19.99
C TYR A 364 -4.47 12.07 21.01
N ARG A 365 -4.95 13.06 21.77
CA ARG A 365 -4.19 13.75 22.83
C ARG A 365 -2.80 14.20 22.36
N THR A 366 -2.76 14.82 21.18
CA THR A 366 -1.50 15.25 20.53
C THR A 366 -0.71 16.23 21.40
N SER A 367 -1.40 16.97 22.25
CA SER A 367 -0.83 17.92 23.22
C SER A 367 -0.23 17.27 24.49
N SER A 368 -0.34 15.95 24.68
CA SER A 368 0.27 15.27 25.84
C SER A 368 1.79 15.45 25.84
N PRO A 369 2.43 15.73 27.00
CA PRO A 369 3.89 15.79 27.11
C PRO A 369 4.58 14.54 26.56
N TYR A 370 4.03 13.35 26.83
CA TYR A 370 4.60 12.09 26.32
C TYR A 370 4.63 12.04 24.79
N ILE A 371 3.56 12.48 24.13
CA ILE A 371 3.46 12.47 22.66
C ILE A 371 4.42 13.51 22.07
N GLN A 372 4.45 14.72 22.63
CA GLN A 372 5.34 15.79 22.19
C GLN A 372 6.83 15.41 22.33
N ASP A 373 7.21 14.83 23.49
CA ASP A 373 8.57 14.36 23.73
C ASP A 373 8.96 13.20 22.80
N THR A 374 8.00 12.29 22.55
CA THR A 374 8.21 11.19 21.61
C THR A 374 8.46 11.70 20.20
N VAL A 375 7.63 12.62 19.69
CA VAL A 375 7.81 13.25 18.37
C VAL A 375 9.15 13.96 18.29
N LYS A 376 9.53 14.76 19.29
CA LYS A 376 10.82 15.46 19.32
C LYS A 376 12.00 14.48 19.22
N LYS A 377 11.91 13.33 19.89
CA LYS A 377 12.95 12.29 19.86
C LYS A 377 13.05 11.57 18.52
N ILE A 378 11.92 11.22 17.91
CA ILE A 378 11.91 10.37 16.69
C ILE A 378 12.01 11.17 15.39
N VAL A 379 11.37 12.35 15.33
CA VAL A 379 11.31 13.19 14.12
C VAL A 379 12.50 14.14 14.08
N GLY A 380 12.85 14.76 15.22
CA GLY A 380 13.91 15.75 15.29
C GLY A 380 13.67 16.94 14.35
N ASP A 381 14.70 17.29 13.58
CA ASP A 381 14.67 18.43 12.65
C ASP A 381 14.17 18.06 11.24
N GLU A 382 13.68 16.84 11.03
CA GLU A 382 13.15 16.39 9.74
C GLU A 382 12.04 17.32 9.22
N LYS A 383 12.11 17.67 7.94
CA LYS A 383 11.14 18.56 7.28
C LYS A 383 10.37 17.89 6.16
N ASN A 384 10.90 16.79 5.62
CA ASN A 384 10.28 16.07 4.53
C ASN A 384 9.09 15.24 5.05
N PRO A 385 7.85 15.46 4.57
CA PRO A 385 6.65 14.78 5.06
C PRO A 385 6.73 13.25 4.99
N TYR A 386 7.34 12.70 3.93
CA TYR A 386 7.54 11.25 3.82
C TYR A 386 8.46 10.73 4.92
N TRP A 387 9.61 11.37 5.15
CA TRP A 387 10.56 10.93 6.17
C TRP A 387 10.03 11.13 7.60
N ILE A 388 9.24 12.18 7.85
CA ILE A 388 8.48 12.33 9.11
C ILE A 388 7.59 11.11 9.31
N ALA A 389 6.76 10.79 8.31
CA ALA A 389 5.87 9.63 8.37
C ALA A 389 6.63 8.32 8.56
N ARG A 390 7.74 8.11 7.83
CA ARG A 390 8.53 6.88 7.90
C ARG A 390 9.18 6.69 9.26
N LYS A 391 9.75 7.75 9.86
CA LYS A 391 10.33 7.71 11.21
C LYS A 391 9.29 7.35 12.27
N ILE A 392 8.10 7.97 12.18
CA ILE A 392 6.98 7.69 13.09
C ILE A 392 6.45 6.26 12.88
N TYR A 393 6.32 5.84 11.63
CA TYR A 393 5.88 4.50 11.23
C TYR A 393 6.81 3.43 11.82
N ASN A 394 8.12 3.56 11.59
CA ASN A 394 9.14 2.64 12.11
C ASN A 394 9.06 2.58 13.65
N TYR A 395 8.97 3.73 14.33
CA TYR A 395 8.82 3.75 15.79
C TYR A 395 7.57 3.00 16.27
N VAL A 396 6.44 3.14 15.58
CA VAL A 396 5.19 2.46 15.97
C VAL A 396 5.32 0.95 15.81
N ILE A 397 5.84 0.46 14.68
CA ILE A 397 5.98 -0.98 14.45
C ILE A 397 7.08 -1.61 15.33
N ASP A 398 8.13 -0.87 15.67
CA ASP A 398 9.16 -1.34 16.60
C ASP A 398 8.65 -1.38 18.05
N ARG A 399 7.67 -0.53 18.38
CA ARG A 399 7.19 -0.35 19.75
C ARG A 399 6.01 -1.23 20.10
N LEU A 400 5.17 -1.57 19.13
CA LEU A 400 3.93 -2.29 19.32
C LEU A 400 4.05 -3.73 18.82
N HIS A 401 3.29 -4.63 19.45
CA HIS A 401 2.94 -5.93 18.88
C HIS A 401 1.42 -6.07 18.85
N TYR A 402 0.91 -6.80 17.86
CA TYR A 402 -0.53 -6.93 17.67
C TYR A 402 -1.19 -7.74 18.77
N GLU A 403 -2.17 -7.15 19.44
CA GLU A 403 -2.94 -7.80 20.48
C GLU A 403 -4.31 -7.13 20.61
N MET A 404 -5.39 -7.91 20.64
CA MET A 404 -6.75 -7.37 20.80
C MET A 404 -7.14 -7.29 22.28
N ILE A 405 -6.55 -6.33 23.00
CA ILE A 405 -6.86 -6.05 24.41
C ILE A 405 -7.40 -4.63 24.58
N GLY A 406 -8.47 -4.48 25.37
CA GLY A 406 -8.97 -3.18 25.82
C GLY A 406 -9.98 -2.52 24.87
N GLY A 407 -10.48 -1.35 25.29
CA GLY A 407 -11.54 -0.58 24.61
C GLY A 407 -11.01 0.52 23.70
N TRP A 408 -9.95 0.25 22.94
CA TRP A 408 -9.13 1.21 22.19
C TRP A 408 -8.62 2.37 23.05
N ASP A 409 -7.53 2.14 23.77
CA ASP A 409 -6.95 3.12 24.68
C ASP A 409 -6.30 4.29 23.93
N VAL A 410 -5.99 5.37 24.67
CA VAL A 410 -5.31 6.54 24.11
C VAL A 410 -3.84 6.22 23.77
N PRO A 411 -3.26 6.86 22.72
CA PRO A 411 -1.91 6.59 22.23
C PRO A 411 -0.82 6.52 23.29
N GLU A 412 -0.83 7.41 24.29
CA GLU A 412 0.16 7.38 25.37
C GLU A 412 0.11 6.07 26.18
N VAL A 413 -1.09 5.55 26.47
CA VAL A 413 -1.26 4.29 27.20
C VAL A 413 -0.81 3.13 26.31
N VAL A 414 -1.23 3.11 25.05
CA VAL A 414 -0.87 2.07 24.07
C VAL A 414 0.65 2.01 23.86
N LEU A 415 1.29 3.15 23.62
CA LEU A 415 2.74 3.24 23.41
C LEU A 415 3.54 2.92 24.67
N LYS A 416 2.99 3.12 25.87
CA LYS A 416 3.60 2.66 27.13
C LYS A 416 3.42 1.15 27.33
N ARG A 417 2.24 0.62 27.00
CA ARG A 417 1.92 -0.83 27.07
C ARG A 417 2.73 -1.65 26.08
N GLY A 418 2.93 -1.14 24.87
CA GLY A 418 3.67 -1.83 23.81
C GLY A 418 2.85 -2.89 23.06
N SER A 419 1.53 -2.95 23.25
CA SER A 419 0.64 -3.86 22.49
C SER A 419 -0.65 -3.15 22.09
N GLY A 420 -1.26 -3.55 20.97
CA GLY A 420 -2.56 -2.99 20.57
C GLY A 420 -3.19 -3.59 19.32
N SER A 421 -4.46 -3.26 19.14
CA SER A 421 -5.26 -3.63 17.96
C SER A 421 -4.96 -2.74 16.75
N CYS A 422 -5.51 -3.06 15.57
CA CYS A 422 -5.35 -2.25 14.35
C CYS A 422 -5.80 -0.79 14.56
N SER A 423 -6.83 -0.57 15.38
CA SER A 423 -7.29 0.76 15.76
C SER A 423 -6.27 1.51 16.63
N GLU A 424 -5.59 0.82 17.55
CA GLU A 424 -4.60 1.43 18.45
C GLU A 424 -3.27 1.71 17.74
N TYR A 425 -2.84 0.86 16.80
CA TYR A 425 -1.76 1.19 15.86
C TYR A 425 -2.09 2.47 15.08
N THR A 426 -3.30 2.52 14.52
CA THR A 426 -3.78 3.68 13.74
C THR A 426 -3.81 4.94 14.59
N PHE A 427 -4.36 4.88 15.80
CA PHE A 427 -4.45 6.06 16.67
C PHE A 427 -3.10 6.57 17.13
N SER A 428 -2.19 5.65 17.46
CA SER A 428 -0.83 6.01 17.86
C SER A 428 -0.09 6.68 16.71
N PHE A 429 -0.15 6.12 15.52
CA PHE A 429 0.45 6.69 14.32
C PHE A 429 -0.15 8.06 13.96
N VAL A 430 -1.49 8.19 13.91
CA VAL A 430 -2.16 9.48 13.61
C VAL A 430 -1.82 10.54 14.65
N SER A 431 -1.80 10.20 15.94
CA SER A 431 -1.48 11.15 17.01
C SER A 431 -0.04 11.69 16.87
N LEU A 432 0.94 10.80 16.67
CA LEU A 432 2.34 11.19 16.46
C LEU A 432 2.51 12.03 15.18
N CYS A 433 1.88 11.65 14.07
CA CYS A 433 1.92 12.43 12.82
C CYS A 433 1.38 13.84 13.01
N ARG A 434 0.21 13.99 13.63
CA ARG A 434 -0.39 15.31 13.88
C ARG A 434 0.45 16.15 14.83
N ALA A 435 1.00 15.55 15.88
CA ALA A 435 1.93 16.22 16.79
C ALA A 435 3.22 16.67 16.08
N ALA A 436 3.65 15.96 15.03
CA ALA A 436 4.77 16.35 14.17
C ALA A 436 4.40 17.38 13.08
N GLY A 437 3.14 17.85 13.03
CA GLY A 437 2.68 18.78 12.01
C GLY A 437 2.31 18.14 10.66
N LEU A 438 2.28 16.80 10.58
CA LEU A 438 1.85 16.05 9.40
C LEU A 438 0.35 15.72 9.49
N PRO A 439 -0.49 16.25 8.58
CA PRO A 439 -1.91 15.93 8.56
C PRO A 439 -2.16 14.45 8.32
N ALA A 440 -2.89 13.84 9.25
CA ALA A 440 -3.22 12.43 9.22
C ALA A 440 -4.68 12.19 9.60
N ARG A 441 -5.29 11.14 9.08
CA ARG A 441 -6.67 10.71 9.37
C ARG A 441 -6.75 9.19 9.38
N TYR A 442 -7.91 8.60 9.68
CA TYR A 442 -8.08 7.15 9.57
C TYR A 442 -9.08 6.78 8.49
N GLN A 443 -8.93 5.56 7.97
CA GLN A 443 -9.92 4.88 7.16
C GLN A 443 -10.40 3.62 7.85
N GLY A 444 -11.68 3.32 7.72
CA GLY A 444 -12.30 2.09 8.19
C GLY A 444 -12.98 1.35 7.06
N SER A 445 -13.04 0.02 7.17
CA SER A 445 -13.57 -0.82 6.09
C SER A 445 -14.30 -2.06 6.57
N ILE A 446 -15.10 -2.61 5.66
CA ILE A 446 -15.52 -4.01 5.65
C ILE A 446 -14.50 -4.82 4.84
N VAL A 447 -14.17 -6.02 5.28
CA VAL A 447 -13.00 -6.79 4.82
C VAL A 447 -13.39 -8.17 4.31
N VAL A 448 -12.84 -8.62 3.19
CA VAL A 448 -12.93 -10.03 2.79
C VAL A 448 -12.12 -10.91 3.76
N ARG A 449 -12.74 -11.96 4.32
CA ARG A 449 -12.16 -12.88 5.32
C ARG A 449 -12.11 -14.32 4.82
N GLY A 450 -10.92 -14.83 4.56
CA GLY A 450 -10.75 -16.20 4.08
C GLY A 450 -11.21 -16.32 2.63
N ASP A 451 -12.41 -16.84 2.42
CA ASP A 451 -13.00 -17.07 1.10
C ASP A 451 -13.54 -15.76 0.48
N ASP A 452 -13.67 -15.73 -0.85
CA ASP A 452 -14.17 -14.55 -1.57
C ASP A 452 -15.63 -14.21 -1.21
N ALA A 453 -16.44 -15.23 -0.88
CA ALA A 453 -17.72 -15.05 -0.21
C ALA A 453 -17.51 -15.23 1.30
N SER A 454 -17.56 -14.14 2.07
CA SER A 454 -17.13 -14.16 3.46
C SER A 454 -17.93 -13.26 4.37
N ILE A 455 -17.84 -13.56 5.68
CA ILE A 455 -18.41 -12.78 6.76
C ILE A 455 -17.27 -12.11 7.53
N ASP A 456 -17.38 -10.81 7.74
CA ASP A 456 -16.45 -9.99 8.51
C ASP A 456 -17.10 -9.55 9.82
N GLU A 457 -16.55 -10.04 10.93
CA GLU A 457 -17.01 -9.73 12.29
C GLU A 457 -16.04 -8.76 13.02
N ALA A 458 -14.85 -8.53 12.45
CA ALA A 458 -13.78 -7.79 13.09
C ALA A 458 -13.53 -6.42 12.45
N PHE A 459 -13.76 -6.31 11.14
CA PHE A 459 -13.46 -5.11 10.35
C PHE A 459 -11.96 -4.74 10.38
N HIS A 460 -11.58 -3.66 9.71
CA HIS A 460 -10.20 -3.17 9.75
C HIS A 460 -10.14 -1.66 9.64
N ARG A 461 -9.07 -1.11 10.20
CA ARG A 461 -8.78 0.33 10.21
C ARG A 461 -7.29 0.56 10.04
N TRP A 462 -6.94 1.58 9.28
CA TRP A 462 -5.58 2.07 9.08
C TRP A 462 -5.56 3.60 9.02
N ALA A 463 -4.37 4.20 8.94
CA ALA A 463 -4.19 5.63 8.83
C ALA A 463 -4.08 6.10 7.36
N GLN A 464 -4.29 7.38 7.12
CA GLN A 464 -3.82 8.07 5.92
C GLN A 464 -3.02 9.30 6.32
N ILE A 465 -2.03 9.65 5.52
CA ILE A 465 -1.27 10.90 5.61
C ILE A 465 -1.45 11.71 4.33
N TYR A 466 -1.34 13.03 4.44
CA TYR A 466 -1.32 13.90 3.26
C TYR A 466 0.13 14.19 2.85
N LEU A 467 0.51 13.79 1.64
CA LEU A 467 1.82 14.08 1.06
C LEU A 467 1.64 15.05 -0.12
N PRO A 468 2.34 16.21 -0.14
CA PRO A 468 2.38 17.08 -1.30
C PRO A 468 2.74 16.32 -2.58
N GLY A 469 2.06 16.61 -3.69
CA GLY A 469 2.23 15.89 -4.96
C GLY A 469 1.51 14.54 -5.06
N TYR A 470 1.07 13.95 -3.94
CA TYR A 470 0.44 12.62 -3.90
C TYR A 470 -0.98 12.63 -3.32
N GLY A 471 -1.31 13.60 -2.48
CA GLY A 471 -2.59 13.66 -1.77
C GLY A 471 -2.65 12.70 -0.59
N TRP A 472 -3.81 12.07 -0.36
CA TRP A 472 -4.01 11.14 0.75
C TRP A 472 -3.45 9.75 0.44
N VAL A 473 -2.41 9.36 1.16
CA VAL A 473 -1.71 8.07 1.01
C VAL A 473 -2.03 7.18 2.22
N PRO A 474 -2.40 5.90 2.00
CA PRO A 474 -2.66 4.96 3.10
C PRO A 474 -1.38 4.58 3.84
N VAL A 475 -1.49 4.43 5.16
CA VAL A 475 -0.44 3.89 6.04
C VAL A 475 -1.07 2.91 7.02
N ASP A 476 -0.77 1.64 6.85
CA ASP A 476 -1.18 0.56 7.73
C ASP A 476 0.03 0.02 8.50
N ALA A 477 0.27 0.62 9.66
CA ALA A 477 1.34 0.22 10.57
C ALA A 477 1.17 -1.22 11.06
N ASN A 478 -0.06 -1.69 11.25
CA ASN A 478 -0.27 -3.08 11.65
C ASN A 478 0.09 -4.06 10.51
N ARG A 479 -0.24 -3.71 9.26
CA ARG A 479 0.11 -4.54 8.10
C ARG A 479 1.60 -4.71 7.90
N GLY A 480 2.39 -3.66 8.13
CA GLY A 480 3.84 -3.72 7.93
C GLY A 480 4.67 -3.90 9.21
N ASP A 481 4.02 -4.24 10.33
CA ASP A 481 4.71 -4.84 11.47
C ASP A 481 5.28 -6.21 11.05
N SER A 482 6.53 -6.20 10.60
CA SER A 482 7.19 -7.30 9.91
C SER A 482 8.70 -7.27 10.11
N ASP A 483 9.30 -8.45 10.22
CA ASP A 483 10.75 -8.61 10.33
C ASP A 483 11.52 -8.34 9.02
N SER A 484 10.83 -8.26 7.87
CA SER A 484 11.47 -8.07 6.56
C SER A 484 11.33 -6.63 6.07
N PRO A 485 12.37 -6.02 5.47
CA PRO A 485 12.28 -4.65 4.97
C PRO A 485 11.15 -4.45 3.93
N VAL A 486 10.91 -5.45 3.07
CA VAL A 486 9.78 -5.39 2.13
C VAL A 486 8.42 -5.49 2.82
N GLY A 487 8.31 -6.30 3.88
CA GLY A 487 7.08 -6.41 4.67
C GLY A 487 6.71 -5.09 5.34
N GLN A 488 7.72 -4.39 5.89
CA GLN A 488 7.57 -3.05 6.44
C GLN A 488 7.14 -2.03 5.37
N ALA A 489 7.75 -2.06 4.18
CA ALA A 489 7.36 -1.15 3.11
C ALA A 489 5.91 -1.31 2.64
N LYS A 490 5.35 -2.53 2.71
CA LYS A 490 3.93 -2.78 2.39
C LYS A 490 2.95 -2.10 3.36
N GLY A 491 3.43 -1.55 4.48
CA GLY A 491 2.62 -0.73 5.38
C GLY A 491 2.44 0.72 4.91
N ILE A 492 3.12 1.20 3.86
CA ILE A 492 3.03 2.59 3.38
C ILE A 492 2.66 2.59 1.91
N GLY A 493 1.58 3.28 1.56
CA GLY A 493 1.14 3.46 0.18
C GLY A 493 0.54 2.22 -0.47
N GLU A 494 0.25 1.15 0.26
CA GLU A 494 -0.36 -0.07 -0.27
C GLU A 494 -1.66 -0.42 0.46
N LEU A 495 -2.68 -0.83 -0.31
CA LEU A 495 -3.87 -1.52 0.18
C LEU A 495 -4.21 -2.68 -0.75
N ALA A 496 -4.61 -3.81 -0.17
CA ALA A 496 -5.11 -4.96 -0.93
C ALA A 496 -6.55 -4.73 -1.42
N ASN A 497 -6.95 -5.49 -2.45
CA ASN A 497 -8.29 -5.44 -3.07
C ASN A 497 -9.43 -6.00 -2.20
N ARG A 498 -9.26 -6.07 -0.88
CA ARG A 498 -10.17 -6.77 0.04
C ARG A 498 -10.99 -5.85 0.94
N PHE A 499 -10.93 -4.55 0.69
CA PHE A 499 -11.49 -3.53 1.56
C PHE A 499 -12.58 -2.77 0.82
N LEU A 500 -13.80 -2.78 1.35
CA LEU A 500 -14.79 -1.75 1.07
C LEU A 500 -14.58 -0.66 2.13
N ILE A 501 -13.96 0.43 1.74
CA ILE A 501 -13.71 1.59 2.60
C ILE A 501 -15.04 2.32 2.79
N THR A 502 -15.53 2.29 4.02
CA THR A 502 -16.81 2.88 4.45
C THR A 502 -16.61 4.24 5.11
N THR A 503 -15.47 4.44 5.77
CA THR A 503 -15.18 5.66 6.54
C THR A 503 -13.84 6.28 6.17
N GLN A 504 -13.81 7.61 6.04
CA GLN A 504 -12.65 8.48 6.00
C GLN A 504 -12.83 9.58 7.05
N SER A 505 -12.20 9.46 8.21
CA SER A 505 -12.48 10.37 9.34
C SER A 505 -11.23 10.89 10.02
N GLY A 506 -11.29 12.15 10.44
CA GLY A 506 -10.24 12.81 11.19
C GLY A 506 -10.32 12.60 12.71
N GLY A 507 -11.23 11.76 13.23
CA GLY A 507 -11.31 11.45 14.66
C GLY A 507 -12.73 11.18 15.13
N GLY A 508 -13.00 11.50 16.40
CA GLY A 508 -14.35 11.40 16.96
C GLY A 508 -15.37 12.16 16.10
N SER A 509 -16.53 11.56 15.86
CA SER A 509 -17.62 12.01 14.99
C SER A 509 -18.91 12.20 15.80
N GLU A 510 -19.73 13.21 15.46
CA GLU A 510 -21.03 13.38 16.11
C GLU A 510 -22.01 12.23 15.79
N TYR A 511 -21.85 11.59 14.63
CA TYR A 511 -22.68 10.48 14.16
C TYR A 511 -22.05 9.12 14.44
N LEU A 512 -20.74 8.95 14.21
CA LEU A 512 -20.05 7.65 14.33
C LEU A 512 -19.26 7.48 15.64
N ALA A 513 -19.22 8.49 16.51
CA ALA A 513 -18.31 8.54 17.65
C ALA A 513 -16.87 8.19 17.21
N TRP A 514 -16.24 7.17 17.81
CA TRP A 514 -14.93 6.67 17.37
C TRP A 514 -15.00 5.36 16.58
N SER A 515 -16.21 4.88 16.28
CA SER A 515 -16.45 3.75 15.40
C SER A 515 -16.22 4.13 13.93
N TYR A 516 -16.47 3.20 13.01
CA TYR A 516 -16.16 3.36 11.59
C TYR A 516 -17.06 2.63 10.61
N ASN A 517 -18.05 1.86 11.08
CA ASN A 517 -19.09 1.31 10.20
C ASN A 517 -20.47 1.70 10.71
N SER A 518 -20.67 1.66 12.03
CA SER A 518 -21.91 2.10 12.66
C SER A 518 -21.68 2.62 14.07
N PHE A 519 -22.65 3.37 14.56
CA PHE A 519 -22.72 3.75 15.97
C PHE A 519 -24.17 3.93 16.40
N ALA A 520 -24.54 3.27 17.50
CA ALA A 520 -25.86 3.38 18.09
C ALA A 520 -25.83 4.17 19.41
N ARG A 521 -26.91 4.92 19.66
CA ARG A 521 -27.21 5.54 20.95
C ARG A 521 -28.62 5.14 21.34
N TYR A 522 -28.82 4.83 22.61
CA TYR A 522 -30.12 4.46 23.17
C TYR A 522 -30.13 4.68 24.68
N LYS A 523 -31.32 4.69 25.25
CA LYS A 523 -31.56 4.71 26.69
C LYS A 523 -32.18 3.38 27.13
N MET A 524 -32.01 3.04 28.40
CA MET A 524 -32.58 1.82 28.98
C MET A 524 -33.51 2.20 30.13
N ASN A 525 -34.73 1.65 30.12
CA ASN A 525 -35.70 1.79 31.20
C ASN A 525 -35.87 0.43 31.89
N GLY A 526 -35.42 0.36 33.15
CA GLY A 526 -35.38 -0.89 33.91
C GLY A 526 -34.14 -1.74 33.58
N TYR A 527 -34.21 -3.05 33.86
CA TYR A 527 -33.12 -3.97 33.58
C TYR A 527 -33.17 -4.45 32.12
N CYS A 528 -32.34 -3.86 31.26
CA CYS A 528 -32.13 -4.35 29.90
C CYS A 528 -30.87 -5.23 29.83
N ASN A 529 -30.85 -6.17 28.88
CA ASN A 529 -29.64 -6.93 28.54
C ASN A 529 -29.44 -6.80 27.04
N VAL A 530 -28.61 -5.83 26.66
CA VAL A 530 -28.45 -5.43 25.26
C VAL A 530 -27.19 -6.01 24.66
N GLN A 531 -27.32 -6.60 23.48
CA GLN A 531 -26.22 -7.07 22.66
C GLN A 531 -26.33 -6.46 21.27
N GLU A 532 -25.25 -5.80 20.83
CA GLU A 532 -25.12 -5.30 19.47
C GLU A 532 -24.26 -6.26 18.64
N ASP A 533 -24.77 -6.62 17.46
CA ASP A 533 -24.08 -7.47 16.49
C ASP A 533 -23.85 -6.68 15.21
N ASN A 534 -22.65 -6.83 14.62
CA ASN A 534 -22.27 -6.14 13.40
C ASN A 534 -21.51 -7.07 12.47
N PHE A 535 -21.96 -7.19 11.23
CA PHE A 535 -21.36 -8.07 10.24
C PHE A 535 -21.23 -7.37 8.89
N GLY A 536 -20.17 -7.72 8.18
CA GLY A 536 -20.04 -7.44 6.76
C GLY A 536 -20.13 -8.72 5.96
N PHE A 537 -20.99 -8.77 4.95
CA PHE A 537 -21.08 -9.90 4.03
C PHE A 537 -20.51 -9.50 2.68
N TRP A 538 -19.66 -10.36 2.13
CA TRP A 538 -19.13 -10.23 0.78
C TRP A 538 -19.68 -11.34 -0.08
N GLU A 539 -20.19 -10.98 -1.26
CA GLU A 539 -20.67 -11.91 -2.28
C GLU A 539 -20.01 -11.53 -3.62
N PRO A 540 -19.12 -12.36 -4.19
CA PRO A 540 -18.51 -12.07 -5.48
C PRO A 540 -19.57 -11.96 -6.58
N LEU A 541 -19.52 -10.87 -7.33
CA LEU A 541 -20.34 -10.69 -8.53
C LEU A 541 -19.47 -11.09 -9.72
N GLN A 542 -19.30 -12.41 -9.94
CA GLN A 542 -18.79 -12.89 -11.21
C GLN A 542 -19.94 -12.95 -12.22
N GLU A 543 -19.68 -12.62 -13.49
CA GLU A 543 -20.43 -13.26 -14.58
C GLU A 543 -20.23 -14.78 -14.41
N GLU A 544 -21.30 -15.54 -14.22
CA GLU A 544 -21.25 -16.99 -14.00
C GLU A 544 -20.28 -17.64 -15.00
N LYS A 545 -19.17 -18.21 -14.50
CA LYS A 545 -18.48 -19.24 -15.26
C LYS A 545 -19.48 -20.38 -15.41
N ALA A 546 -20.02 -20.54 -16.62
CA ALA A 546 -20.89 -21.64 -16.97
C ALA A 546 -20.31 -22.94 -16.41
N ILE A 547 -21.01 -23.54 -15.45
CA ILE A 547 -20.72 -24.90 -15.02
C ILE A 547 -20.87 -25.74 -16.29
N PRO A 548 -19.84 -26.46 -16.75
CA PRO A 548 -20.03 -27.39 -17.84
C PRO A 548 -21.06 -28.39 -17.33
N VAL A 549 -22.27 -28.33 -17.87
CA VAL A 549 -23.26 -29.37 -17.68
C VAL A 549 -22.60 -30.62 -18.27
N SER A 550 -22.03 -31.47 -17.43
CA SER A 550 -21.61 -32.79 -17.86
C SER A 550 -22.89 -33.47 -18.33
N SER A 551 -23.05 -33.61 -19.64
CA SER A 551 -24.10 -34.42 -20.21
C SER A 551 -23.97 -35.81 -19.63
N MET A 552 -24.82 -36.16 -18.67
CA MET A 552 -25.04 -37.55 -18.29
C MET A 552 -25.70 -38.23 -19.49
N SER A 553 -24.89 -38.72 -20.42
CA SER A 553 -25.30 -39.82 -21.28
C SER A 553 -25.32 -41.07 -20.40
N GLY A 554 -26.49 -41.36 -19.84
CA GLY A 554 -26.76 -42.63 -19.18
C GLY A 554 -26.71 -43.75 -20.22
N SER A 555 -25.58 -44.41 -20.39
CA SER A 555 -25.51 -45.78 -20.88
C SER A 555 -25.52 -46.68 -19.66
N GLY A 556 -26.67 -47.33 -19.44
CA GLY A 556 -26.84 -48.29 -18.36
C GLY A 556 -25.90 -49.48 -18.54
N GLU A 557 -25.05 -49.72 -17.55
CA GLU A 557 -24.49 -51.04 -17.30
C GLU A 557 -24.68 -51.37 -15.82
N THR A 558 -25.54 -52.36 -15.60
CA THR A 558 -25.79 -53.01 -14.33
C THR A 558 -24.52 -53.74 -13.87
N CYS A 559 -23.85 -53.22 -12.84
CA CYS A 559 -22.77 -53.95 -12.18
C CYS A 559 -23.34 -54.78 -11.03
N LYS A 560 -23.30 -56.11 -11.20
CA LYS A 560 -23.67 -57.10 -10.17
C LYS A 560 -22.65 -57.08 -9.02
N PRO A 561 -23.05 -57.41 -7.77
CA PRO A 561 -22.14 -57.48 -6.64
C PRO A 561 -21.52 -58.88 -6.52
N GLU A 562 -20.22 -58.97 -6.24
CA GLU A 562 -19.57 -60.19 -5.74
C GLU A 562 -18.17 -59.86 -5.15
N PRO A 563 -17.59 -60.70 -4.27
CA PRO A 563 -17.85 -60.67 -2.84
C PRO A 563 -16.58 -60.41 -1.99
N GLN A 564 -16.78 -60.11 -0.71
CA GLN A 564 -15.73 -60.01 0.31
C GLN A 564 -15.00 -61.36 0.52
N ALA A 565 -13.67 -61.34 0.62
CA ALA A 565 -12.92 -62.28 1.47
C ALA A 565 -11.48 -61.82 1.77
N ARG A 566 -11.24 -61.64 3.09
CA ARG A 566 -10.02 -61.81 3.90
C ARG A 566 -8.83 -60.87 3.74
#